data_AF-A0A2A5H9Z1-F1
#
_entry.id   AF-A0A2A5H9Z1-F1
#
_cell.length_a   1.000
_cell.length_b   1.000
_cell.length_c   1.000
_cell.angle_alpha   90.00
_cell.angle_beta   90.00
_cell.angle_gamma   90.00
#
_symmetry.space_group_name_H-M   'P 1'
#
loop_
_entity.id
_entity.type
_entity.pdbx_description
1 polymer ?
#
loop_
_entity_poly.entity_id
_entity_poly.type
_entity_poly.pdbx_seq_one_letter_code
_entity_poly.pdbx_strand_id
1 'polypeptide(L)'
;MVNGRTYVTTLLDRKIYPKDSIADLYRERWKIELDLRTIKSNLNMEMLRCNTPDMAEKEIAVRFMAYNLIRGNVAESAYWNNENPRSISLKSTYKILNSMRFELRKACETYLSKCRYKILNAIISTPIGKRKRPLQPRAVKRRPKSYSLLTELRKEACENLVNSYT
;
A
#
# COMPACT_ATOMS: atom_id res chain seq x y z
N MET A 1 -30.38 9.55 9.28
CA MET A 1 -30.16 8.23 8.66
C MET A 1 -29.95 8.38 7.17
N VAL A 2 -28.99 7.66 6.61
CA VAL A 2 -28.78 7.55 5.15
C VAL A 2 -28.74 6.06 4.83
N ASN A 3 -29.63 5.57 3.94
CA ASN A 3 -29.77 4.16 3.56
C ASN A 3 -29.83 3.19 4.76
N GLY A 4 -30.64 3.52 5.78
CA GLY A 4 -30.81 2.68 6.98
C GLY A 4 -29.63 2.65 7.95
N ARG A 5 -28.61 3.50 7.76
CA ARG A 5 -27.46 3.64 8.67
C ARG A 5 -27.48 4.98 9.40
N THR A 6 -27.08 4.94 10.67
CA THR A 6 -26.91 6.11 11.53
C THR A 6 -25.43 6.44 11.65
N TYR A 7 -25.08 7.70 11.38
CA TYR A 7 -23.72 8.23 11.50
C TYR A 7 -23.71 9.29 12.60
N VAL A 8 -22.70 9.27 13.46
CA VAL A 8 -22.48 10.25 14.52
C VAL A 8 -21.25 11.06 14.15
N THR A 9 -21.33 12.39 14.24
CA THR A 9 -20.27 13.31 13.84
C THR A 9 -20.23 14.50 14.78
N THR A 10 -19.06 15.10 14.93
CA THR A 10 -18.85 16.37 15.66
C THR A 10 -19.09 17.61 14.78
N LEU A 11 -19.35 17.43 13.47
CA LEU A 11 -19.70 18.51 12.55
C LEU A 11 -21.14 18.97 12.81
N LEU A 12 -21.30 20.18 13.36
CA LEU A 12 -22.58 20.69 13.84
C LEU A 12 -23.40 21.42 12.78
N ASP A 13 -22.74 22.08 11.82
CA ASP A 13 -23.43 22.89 10.80
C ASP A 13 -23.97 22.01 9.66
N ARG A 14 -25.28 21.84 9.63
CA ARG A 14 -25.99 21.06 8.61
C ARG A 14 -26.02 21.71 7.23
N LYS A 15 -25.93 23.04 7.13
CA LYS A 15 -25.89 23.75 5.84
C LYS A 15 -24.55 23.55 5.15
N ILE A 16 -23.47 23.61 5.91
CA ILE A 16 -22.10 23.40 5.41
C ILE A 16 -21.84 21.89 5.19
N TYR A 17 -22.32 21.03 6.09
CA TYR A 17 -22.08 19.58 6.06
C TYR A 17 -23.39 18.80 5.91
N PRO A 18 -23.89 18.62 4.68
CA PRO A 18 -25.11 17.85 4.47
C PRO A 18 -24.90 16.37 4.81
N LYS A 19 -25.99 15.72 5.21
CA LYS A 19 -26.01 14.31 5.66
C LYS A 19 -25.39 13.34 4.65
N ASP A 20 -25.55 13.60 3.35
CA ASP A 20 -25.11 12.71 2.28
C ASP A 20 -23.59 12.82 2.09
N SER A 21 -23.02 14.02 2.18
CA SER A 21 -21.57 14.23 2.18
C SER A 21 -20.87 13.59 3.38
N ILE A 22 -21.51 13.57 4.56
CA ILE A 22 -20.99 12.85 5.73
C ILE A 22 -20.96 11.34 5.46
N ALA A 23 -22.03 10.80 4.86
CA ALA A 23 -22.09 9.39 4.51
C ALA A 23 -21.02 9.02 3.46
N ASP A 24 -20.78 9.88 2.46
CA ASP A 24 -19.74 9.69 1.45
C ASP A 24 -18.33 9.79 2.04
N LEU A 25 -18.09 10.75 2.93
CA LEU A 25 -16.83 10.85 3.66
C LEU A 25 -16.56 9.59 4.48
N TYR A 26 -17.58 9.06 5.17
CA TYR A 26 -17.43 7.82 5.94
C TYR A 26 -17.17 6.60 5.06
N ARG A 27 -17.71 6.55 3.83
CA ARG A 27 -17.36 5.49 2.86
C ARG A 27 -15.89 5.51 2.49
N GLU A 28 -15.26 6.69 2.47
CA GLU A 28 -13.83 6.80 2.22
C GLU A 28 -12.95 6.14 3.30
N ARG A 29 -13.50 5.85 4.49
CA ARG A 29 -12.80 5.11 5.55
C ARG A 29 -12.19 3.80 5.03
N TRP A 30 -12.87 3.13 4.09
CA TRP A 30 -12.37 1.89 3.47
C TRP A 30 -11.00 2.07 2.76
N LYS A 31 -10.64 3.29 2.36
CA LYS A 31 -9.33 3.58 1.76
C LYS A 31 -8.18 3.17 2.68
N ILE A 32 -8.35 3.21 4.00
CA ILE A 32 -7.32 2.78 4.96
C ILE A 32 -7.01 1.27 4.84
N GLU A 33 -8.00 0.44 4.51
CA GLU A 33 -7.79 -1.00 4.35
C GLU A 33 -6.96 -1.31 3.10
N LEU A 34 -7.15 -0.51 2.04
CA LEU A 34 -6.31 -0.57 0.84
C LEU A 34 -4.89 -0.10 1.14
N ASP A 35 -4.74 0.93 1.98
CA ASP A 35 -3.44 1.43 2.45
C ASP A 35 -2.71 0.35 3.25
N LEU A 36 -3.36 -0.27 4.23
CA LEU A 36 -2.81 -1.38 5.01
C LEU A 36 -2.44 -2.59 4.15
N ARG A 37 -3.29 -2.96 3.18
CA ARG A 37 -2.95 -4.00 2.19
C ARG A 37 -1.67 -3.65 1.45
N THR A 38 -1.55 -2.40 1.00
CA THR A 38 -0.39 -1.95 0.23
C THR A 38 0.89 -2.02 1.05
N ILE A 39 0.84 -1.65 2.33
CA ILE A 39 2.00 -1.77 3.24
C ILE A 39 2.38 -3.25 3.41
N LYS A 40 1.40 -4.12 3.65
CA LYS A 40 1.61 -5.56 3.77
C LYS A 40 2.25 -6.16 2.51
N SER A 41 1.62 -5.98 1.36
CA SER A 41 2.01 -6.67 0.12
C SER A 41 3.16 -5.99 -0.64
N ASN A 42 3.13 -4.67 -0.79
CA ASN A 42 4.09 -3.97 -1.66
C ASN A 42 5.33 -3.52 -0.89
N LEU A 43 5.20 -3.26 0.41
CA LEU A 43 6.32 -2.94 1.28
C LEU A 43 6.72 -4.14 2.13
N ASN A 44 6.41 -5.38 1.70
CA ASN A 44 6.86 -6.64 2.29
C ASN A 44 6.71 -6.75 3.82
N MET A 45 5.63 -6.20 4.39
CA MET A 45 5.35 -6.25 5.83
C MET A 45 4.55 -7.51 6.24
N GLU A 46 4.24 -8.42 5.30
CA GLU A 46 3.57 -9.70 5.61
C GLU A 46 4.46 -10.68 6.37
N MET A 47 5.77 -10.66 6.12
CA MET A 47 6.75 -11.49 6.81
C MET A 47 7.91 -10.60 7.26
N LEU A 48 8.05 -10.43 8.57
CA LEU A 48 9.16 -9.73 9.19
C LEU A 48 10.40 -10.62 9.21
N ARG A 49 11.58 -10.01 9.11
CA ARG A 49 12.86 -10.73 9.11
C ARG A 49 13.49 -10.78 10.49
N CYS A 50 13.14 -9.83 11.34
CA CYS A 50 13.68 -9.72 12.68
C CYS A 50 13.05 -10.77 13.61
N ASN A 51 13.89 -11.44 14.41
CA ASN A 51 13.48 -12.52 15.32
C ASN A 51 13.24 -12.05 16.76
N THR A 52 13.60 -10.81 17.11
CA THR A 52 13.38 -10.24 18.44
C THR A 52 12.28 -9.17 18.41
N PRO A 53 11.48 -9.02 19.49
CA PRO A 53 10.37 -8.08 19.52
C PRO A 53 10.81 -6.63 19.26
N ASP A 54 11.85 -6.15 19.94
CA ASP A 54 12.42 -4.82 19.74
C ASP A 54 12.83 -4.53 18.29
N MET A 55 13.39 -5.53 17.60
CA MET A 55 13.79 -5.36 16.20
C MET A 55 12.60 -5.44 15.25
N ALA A 56 11.58 -6.24 15.57
CA ALA A 56 10.35 -6.29 14.80
C ALA A 56 9.60 -4.94 14.85
N GLU A 57 9.56 -4.28 16.01
CA GLU A 57 8.99 -2.93 16.12
C GLU A 57 9.73 -1.92 15.24
N LYS A 58 11.07 -1.94 15.25
CA LYS A 58 11.90 -1.09 14.38
C LYS A 58 11.65 -1.38 12.91
N GLU A 59 11.55 -2.65 12.53
CA GLU A 59 11.26 -3.06 11.16
C GLU A 59 9.90 -2.52 10.70
N ILE A 60 8.86 -2.63 11.54
CA ILE A 60 7.54 -2.07 11.28
C ILE A 60 7.60 -0.55 11.14
N ALA A 61 8.26 0.14 12.08
CA ALA A 61 8.38 1.60 12.06
C ALA A 61 9.06 2.12 10.78
N VAL A 62 10.13 1.48 10.34
CA VAL A 62 10.82 1.83 9.09
C VAL A 62 9.93 1.60 7.87
N ARG A 63 9.13 0.52 7.83
CA ARG A 63 8.18 0.27 6.73
C ARG A 63 7.05 1.31 6.70
N PHE A 64 6.55 1.74 7.85
CA PHE A 64 5.58 2.85 7.92
C PHE A 64 6.21 4.18 7.49
N MET A 65 7.44 4.46 7.88
CA MET A 65 8.18 5.64 7.44
C MET A 65 8.34 5.64 5.91
N ALA A 66 8.76 4.52 5.32
CA ALA A 66 8.87 4.37 3.87
C ALA A 66 7.52 4.60 3.16
N TYR A 67 6.43 4.04 3.69
CA TYR A 67 5.08 4.30 3.18
C TYR A 67 4.75 5.80 3.18
N ASN A 68 4.96 6.47 4.30
CA ASN A 68 4.65 7.90 4.45
C ASN A 68 5.50 8.76 3.52
N LEU A 69 6.79 8.44 3.33
CA LEU A 69 7.66 9.14 2.38
C LEU A 69 7.15 9.00 0.93
N ILE A 70 6.74 7.79 0.53
CA ILE A 70 6.15 7.58 -0.80
C ILE A 70 4.85 8.37 -0.93
N ARG A 71 3.98 8.36 0.08
CA ARG A 71 2.73 9.14 0.09
C ARG A 71 2.94 10.64 0.06
N GLY A 72 3.99 11.13 0.72
CA GLY A 72 4.40 12.54 0.66
C GLY A 72 4.76 12.95 -0.76
N ASN A 73 5.59 12.15 -1.46
CA ASN A 73 5.93 12.41 -2.86
C ASN A 73 4.71 12.36 -3.79
N VAL A 74 3.76 11.45 -3.53
CA VAL A 74 2.48 11.40 -4.27
C VAL A 74 1.65 12.65 -4.00
N ALA A 75 1.51 13.06 -2.75
CA ALA A 75 0.74 14.24 -2.36
C ALA A 75 1.34 15.52 -2.95
N GLU A 76 2.66 15.64 -2.93
CA GLU A 76 3.38 16.76 -3.53
C GLU A 76 3.18 16.79 -5.06
N SER A 77 3.39 15.66 -5.73
CA SER A 77 3.18 15.54 -7.18
C SER A 77 1.76 15.93 -7.58
N ALA A 78 0.77 15.46 -6.82
CA ALA A 78 -0.64 15.79 -7.02
C ALA A 78 -0.93 17.27 -6.78
N TYR A 79 -0.37 17.88 -5.73
CA TYR A 79 -0.53 19.30 -5.41
C TYR A 79 -0.05 20.19 -6.56
N TRP A 80 1.16 19.95 -7.08
CA TRP A 80 1.72 20.74 -8.18
C TRP A 80 0.95 20.61 -9.50
N ASN A 81 0.23 19.50 -9.69
CA ASN A 81 -0.54 19.23 -10.91
C ASN A 81 -2.06 19.41 -10.72
N ASN A 82 -2.50 19.93 -9.57
CA ASN A 82 -3.91 20.09 -9.21
C ASN A 82 -4.77 18.82 -9.38
N GLU A 83 -4.18 17.68 -9.03
CA GLU A 83 -4.77 16.35 -9.15
C GLU A 83 -5.08 15.75 -7.77
N ASN A 84 -5.92 14.72 -7.73
CA ASN A 84 -6.20 14.03 -6.46
C ASN A 84 -5.06 13.05 -6.11
N PRO A 85 -4.39 13.14 -4.95
CA PRO A 85 -3.34 12.18 -4.57
C PRO A 85 -3.79 10.71 -4.60
N ARG A 86 -5.09 10.45 -4.39
CA ARG A 86 -5.67 9.10 -4.43
C ARG A 86 -5.89 8.57 -5.86
N SER A 87 -5.72 9.40 -6.90
CA SER A 87 -5.76 8.96 -8.29
C SER A 87 -4.43 8.36 -8.75
N ILE A 88 -3.34 8.50 -7.98
CA ILE A 88 -1.98 8.10 -8.35
C ILE A 88 -1.62 6.74 -7.75
N SER A 89 -0.94 5.90 -8.53
CA SER A 89 -0.55 4.54 -8.11
C SER A 89 0.70 4.54 -7.20
N LEU A 90 0.50 4.23 -5.92
CA LEU A 90 1.59 4.07 -4.94
C LEU A 90 2.64 3.05 -5.42
N LYS A 91 2.21 1.92 -5.99
CA LYS A 91 3.12 0.88 -6.49
C LYS A 91 4.02 1.39 -7.62
N SER A 92 3.46 2.22 -8.49
CA SER A 92 4.21 2.81 -9.61
C SER A 92 5.18 3.87 -9.10
N THR A 93 4.75 4.73 -8.17
CA THR A 93 5.64 5.67 -7.48
C THR A 93 6.81 4.97 -6.81
N TYR A 94 6.54 3.89 -6.05
CA TYR A 94 7.59 3.09 -5.43
C TYR A 94 8.60 2.57 -6.47
N LYS A 95 8.14 2.07 -7.62
CA LYS A 95 9.03 1.61 -8.70
C LYS A 95 9.90 2.74 -9.27
N ILE A 96 9.33 3.92 -9.51
CA ILE A 96 10.05 5.10 -10.01
C ILE A 96 11.13 5.52 -9.01
N LEU A 97 10.78 5.64 -7.73
CA LEU A 97 11.75 6.00 -6.68
C LEU A 97 12.85 4.95 -6.54
N ASN A 98 12.48 3.66 -6.60
CA ASN A 98 13.44 2.57 -6.47
C ASN A 98 14.35 2.42 -7.69
N SER A 99 13.91 2.76 -8.91
CA SER A 99 14.77 2.77 -10.10
C SER A 99 15.79 3.92 -10.05
N MET A 100 15.41 5.05 -9.48
CA MET A 100 16.27 6.23 -9.34
C MET A 100 17.13 6.24 -8.06
N ARG A 101 17.04 5.19 -7.22
CA ARG A 101 17.69 5.15 -5.90
C ARG A 101 19.20 5.44 -5.93
N PHE A 102 19.89 4.97 -6.97
CA PHE A 102 21.35 5.12 -7.08
C PHE A 102 21.73 6.56 -7.44
N GLU A 103 20.98 7.17 -8.34
CA GLU A 103 21.15 8.58 -8.71
C GLU A 103 20.81 9.50 -7.54
N LEU A 104 19.71 9.21 -6.83
CA LEU A 104 19.31 9.96 -5.63
C LEU A 104 20.36 9.87 -4.51
N ARG A 105 21.06 8.74 -4.37
CA ARG A 105 22.12 8.57 -3.37
C ARG A 105 23.38 9.38 -3.69
N LYS A 106 23.66 9.62 -4.97
CA LYS A 106 24.84 10.35 -5.45
C LYS A 106 24.56 11.83 -5.72
N ALA A 107 23.30 12.22 -5.73
CA ALA A 107 22.86 13.56 -6.05
C ALA A 107 23.38 14.57 -5.02
N CYS A 108 24.09 15.59 -5.51
CA CYS A 108 24.25 16.83 -4.77
C CYS A 108 22.92 17.62 -4.75
N GLU A 109 22.79 18.55 -3.81
CA GLU A 109 21.55 19.33 -3.60
C GLU A 109 21.05 20.02 -4.87
N THR A 110 21.97 20.54 -5.68
CA THR A 110 21.65 21.22 -6.94
C THR A 110 21.12 20.26 -8.01
N TYR A 111 21.65 19.04 -8.08
CA TYR A 111 21.14 18.00 -8.99
C TYR A 111 19.77 17.51 -8.54
N LEU A 112 19.59 17.28 -7.23
CA LEU A 112 18.33 16.80 -6.68
C LEU A 112 17.20 17.81 -6.91
N SER A 113 17.48 19.10 -6.72
CA SER A 113 16.55 20.19 -7.02
C SER A 113 16.12 20.21 -8.49
N LYS A 114 17.06 20.00 -9.43
CA LYS A 114 16.77 19.91 -10.87
C LYS A 114 15.96 18.66 -11.23
N CYS A 115 16.24 17.53 -10.58
CA CYS A 115 15.57 16.27 -10.86
C CYS A 115 14.20 16.15 -10.18
N ARG A 116 13.96 16.87 -9.08
CA ARG A 116 12.70 16.85 -8.33
C ARG A 116 11.49 17.02 -9.23
N TYR A 117 11.48 18.06 -10.08
CA TYR A 117 10.38 18.30 -11.01
C TYR A 117 10.14 17.12 -11.96
N LYS A 118 11.21 16.53 -12.52
CA LYS A 118 11.10 15.36 -13.40
C LYS A 118 10.54 14.15 -12.68
N ILE A 119 10.93 13.92 -11.43
CA ILE A 119 10.43 12.82 -10.60
C ILE A 119 8.95 13.03 -10.31
N LEU A 120 8.55 14.22 -9.86
CA LEU A 120 7.15 14.53 -9.57
C LEU A 120 6.26 14.39 -10.82
N ASN A 121 6.75 14.78 -11.99
CA ASN A 121 6.04 14.57 -13.25
C ASN A 121 6.00 13.11 -13.70
N ALA A 122 7.06 12.34 -13.44
CA ALA A 122 7.01 10.90 -13.68
C ALA A 122 5.95 10.23 -12.79
N ILE A 123 5.81 10.68 -11.55
CA ILE A 123 4.80 10.15 -10.61
C ILE A 123 3.38 10.43 -11.10
N ILE A 124 3.07 11.67 -11.53
CA ILE A 124 1.71 12.02 -11.96
C ILE A 124 1.25 11.22 -13.19
N SER A 125 2.20 10.86 -14.07
CA SER A 125 1.92 10.03 -15.25
C SER A 125 1.51 8.58 -14.96
N THR A 126 1.39 8.20 -13.68
CA THR A 126 1.03 6.85 -13.25
C THR A 126 -0.32 6.77 -12.52
N PRO A 127 -1.44 7.14 -13.17
CA PRO A 127 -2.76 7.07 -12.55
C PRO A 127 -3.16 5.61 -12.26
N ILE A 128 -3.96 5.42 -11.22
CA ILE A 128 -4.61 4.15 -10.91
C ILE A 128 -5.59 3.83 -12.04
N GLY A 129 -5.41 2.66 -12.66
CA GLY A 129 -6.30 2.21 -13.73
C GLY A 129 -7.75 2.07 -13.25
N LYS A 130 -8.70 2.63 -14.01
CA LYS A 130 -10.14 2.42 -13.76
C LYS A 130 -10.51 0.96 -14.02
N ARG A 131 -11.28 0.37 -13.11
CA ARG A 131 -11.77 -1.01 -13.25
C ARG A 131 -12.79 -1.06 -14.40
N LYS A 132 -12.38 -1.61 -15.54
CA LYS A 132 -13.27 -1.82 -16.71
C LYS A 132 -14.22 -3.02 -16.56
N ARG A 133 -13.89 -3.98 -15.68
CA ARG A 133 -14.63 -5.24 -15.51
C ARG A 133 -15.78 -5.13 -14.50
N PRO A 134 -16.90 -5.84 -14.70
CA PRO A 134 -18.01 -5.87 -13.76
C PRO A 134 -17.61 -6.39 -12.37
N LEU A 135 -18.49 -6.16 -11.39
CA LEU A 135 -18.33 -6.71 -10.05
C LEU A 135 -18.37 -8.25 -10.14
N GLN A 136 -17.41 -8.89 -9.50
CA GLN A 136 -17.29 -10.35 -9.46
C GLN A 136 -17.22 -10.76 -8.00
N PRO A 137 -17.89 -11.86 -7.61
CA PRO A 137 -17.86 -12.33 -6.23
C PRO A 137 -16.43 -12.71 -5.84
N ARG A 138 -16.04 -12.43 -4.59
CA ARG A 138 -14.74 -12.86 -4.04
C ARG A 138 -14.83 -14.32 -3.56
N ALA A 139 -15.17 -15.20 -4.49
CA ALA A 139 -15.38 -16.63 -4.23
C ALA A 139 -14.56 -17.47 -5.22
N VAL A 140 -14.04 -18.59 -4.74
CA VAL A 140 -13.38 -19.60 -5.57
C VAL A 140 -14.38 -20.73 -5.83
N LYS A 141 -14.52 -21.17 -7.09
CA LYS A 141 -15.51 -22.22 -7.45
C LYS A 141 -15.14 -23.61 -6.93
N ARG A 142 -13.86 -23.92 -6.79
CA ARG A 142 -13.36 -25.23 -6.33
C ARG A 142 -12.55 -25.06 -5.06
N ARG A 143 -12.70 -26.00 -4.13
CA ARG A 143 -11.87 -26.06 -2.92
C ARG A 143 -10.40 -26.26 -3.32
N PRO A 144 -9.44 -25.50 -2.75
CA PRO A 144 -8.01 -25.79 -2.92
C PRO A 144 -7.68 -27.21 -2.46
N LYS A 145 -6.72 -27.88 -3.12
CA LYS A 145 -6.22 -29.19 -2.67
C LYS A 145 -5.59 -29.03 -1.29
N SER A 146 -5.90 -29.94 -0.37
CA SER A 146 -5.27 -29.99 0.95
C SER A 146 -3.87 -30.56 0.82
N TYR A 147 -2.86 -29.70 0.88
CA TYR A 147 -1.47 -30.11 1.09
C TYR A 147 -1.15 -30.04 2.59
N SER A 148 -0.38 -31.01 3.10
CA SER A 148 0.14 -30.97 4.46
C SER A 148 1.04 -29.74 4.66
N LEU A 149 0.99 -29.15 5.85
CA LEU A 149 1.89 -28.06 6.21
C LEU A 149 3.30 -28.60 6.41
N LEU A 150 4.30 -27.84 5.97
CA LEU A 150 5.70 -28.11 6.29
C LEU A 150 5.97 -27.59 7.70
N THR A 151 5.97 -28.48 8.69
CA THR A 151 6.15 -28.15 10.11
C THR A 151 7.61 -28.21 10.57
N GLU A 152 8.47 -28.87 9.80
CA GLU A 152 9.91 -29.01 10.06
C GLU A 152 10.73 -28.11 9.12
N LEU A 153 12.03 -27.96 9.38
CA LEU A 153 12.90 -27.20 8.49
C LEU A 153 12.95 -27.87 7.12
N ARG A 154 12.89 -27.08 6.06
CA ARG A 154 12.86 -27.60 4.68
C ARG A 154 14.04 -28.52 4.37
N LYS A 155 15.19 -28.29 5.00
CA LYS A 155 16.38 -29.14 4.84
C LYS A 155 16.17 -30.53 5.46
N GLU A 156 15.67 -30.58 6.69
CA GLU A 156 15.35 -31.83 7.41
C GLU A 156 14.26 -32.61 6.68
N ALA A 157 13.21 -31.94 6.21
CA ALA A 157 12.16 -32.58 5.40
C ALA A 157 12.72 -33.24 4.14
N CYS A 158 13.64 -32.57 3.44
CA CYS A 158 14.28 -33.13 2.26
C CYS A 158 15.15 -34.35 2.62
N GLU A 159 15.90 -34.30 3.72
CA GLU A 159 16.72 -35.42 4.20
C GLU A 159 15.82 -36.62 4.61
N ASN A 160 14.73 -36.38 5.33
CA ASN A 160 13.75 -37.39 5.72
C ASN A 160 13.10 -38.07 4.51
N LEU A 161 12.81 -37.31 3.45
CA LEU A 161 12.30 -37.87 2.20
C LEU A 161 13.33 -38.79 1.56
N VAL A 162 14.60 -38.39 1.45
CA VAL A 162 15.67 -39.24 0.88
C VAL A 162 15.80 -40.55 1.68
N ASN A 163 15.82 -40.45 3.01
CA ASN A 163 15.91 -41.61 3.90
C ASN A 163 14.67 -42.52 3.82
N SER A 164 13.50 -42.02 3.42
CA SER A 164 12.28 -42.83 3.26
C SER A 164 12.26 -43.67 1.98
N TYR A 165 13.14 -43.40 1.02
CA TYR A 165 13.24 -44.11 -0.26
C TYR A 165 14.39 -45.14 -0.31
N THR A 166 15.27 -45.15 0.69
CA THR A 166 16.34 -46.14 0.92
C THR A 166 15.91 -47.19 1.93
#